data_AF-A0A5B7ERR7-F1
#
_entry.id   AF-A0A5B7ERR7-F1
#
_cell.length_a   1.000
_cell.length_b   1.000
_cell.length_c   1.000
_cell.angle_alpha   90.00
_cell.angle_beta   90.00
_cell.angle_gamma   90.00
#
_symmetry.space_group_name_H-M   'P 1'
#
loop_
_entity.id
_entity.type
_entity.pdbx_description
1 polymer ?
#
loop_
_entity_poly.entity_id
_entity_poly.type
_entity_poly.pdbx_seq_one_letter_code
_entity_poly.pdbx_strand_id
1 'polypeptide(L)'
;MSTTPQRQPPSPAHHGPSSPPSGSVGQVTYVLRVTVNDQLTWKQHITATVRAEAYRLYMLRRLKSLGTPTEELKGVHLTFILPGLMYALPAWSSCLTDTQRQQLENVQKRACRIILGPAYTNYDHALTNLNLPRLSNKHREALLKLGRNLLCHLRLRHLLPQGF
;
A
#
# COMPACT_ATOMS: atom_id res chain seq x y z
N MET A 1 31.37 32.07 71.25
CA MET A 1 31.94 32.34 69.91
C MET A 1 31.70 31.08 69.08
N SER A 2 30.66 31.10 68.26
CA SER A 2 30.12 29.91 67.58
C SER A 2 30.38 30.03 66.08
N THR A 3 31.13 29.09 65.51
CA THR A 3 31.34 28.95 64.06
C THR A 3 30.50 27.78 63.55
N THR A 4 29.43 28.10 62.82
CA THR A 4 28.56 27.12 62.14
C THR A 4 29.17 26.74 60.78
N PRO A 5 29.31 25.44 60.42
CA PRO A 5 29.75 25.05 59.09
C PRO A 5 28.61 25.08 58.07
N GLN A 6 28.92 25.60 56.90
CA GLN A 6 28.05 25.78 55.73
C GLN A 6 27.69 24.43 55.09
N ARG A 7 26.39 24.11 54.95
CA ARG A 7 25.89 22.88 54.31
C ARG A 7 25.57 23.17 52.83
N GLN A 8 26.26 22.51 51.90
CA GLN A 8 26.02 22.58 50.45
C GLN A 8 24.76 21.77 50.05
N PRO A 9 23.97 22.21 49.05
CA PRO A 9 22.82 21.44 48.56
C PRO A 9 23.23 20.30 47.59
N PRO A 10 22.43 19.22 47.48
CA PRO A 10 22.73 18.10 46.59
C PRO A 10 22.55 18.46 45.11
N SER A 11 23.42 17.92 44.25
CA SER A 11 23.36 18.07 42.78
C SER A 11 22.15 17.35 42.17
N PRO A 12 21.56 17.88 41.09
CA PRO A 12 20.37 17.28 40.47
C PRO A 12 20.72 16.00 39.70
N ALA A 13 19.87 14.98 39.84
CA ALA A 13 19.96 13.73 39.11
C ALA A 13 19.76 13.96 37.60
N HIS A 14 20.80 13.71 36.80
CA HIS A 14 20.67 13.60 35.36
C HIS A 14 19.98 12.27 35.01
N HIS A 15 18.66 12.29 34.87
CA HIS A 15 17.94 11.26 34.13
C HIS A 15 18.19 11.46 32.63
N GLY A 16 19.27 10.86 32.13
CA GLY A 16 19.42 10.61 30.70
C GLY A 16 18.39 9.56 30.24
N PRO A 17 17.84 9.65 29.03
CA PRO A 17 16.93 8.62 28.52
C PRO A 17 17.69 7.31 28.37
N SER A 18 17.25 6.29 29.10
CA SER A 18 17.71 4.92 28.97
C SER A 18 17.53 4.45 27.53
N SER A 19 18.61 4.03 26.88
CA SER A 19 18.57 3.38 25.58
C SER A 19 17.63 2.17 25.64
N PRO A 20 16.70 1.99 24.68
CA PRO A 20 15.87 0.80 24.66
C PRO A 20 16.72 -0.44 24.35
N PRO A 21 16.37 -1.60 24.93
CA PRO A 21 17.11 -2.83 24.73
C PRO A 21 17.06 -3.30 23.28
N SER A 22 18.18 -3.86 22.83
CA SER A 22 18.42 -4.47 21.53
C SER A 22 17.44 -5.62 21.26
N GLY A 23 16.24 -5.30 20.79
CA GLY A 23 15.38 -6.20 20.03
C GLY A 23 15.66 -5.96 18.55
N SER A 24 15.93 -7.04 17.81
CA SER A 24 16.25 -7.05 16.39
C SER A 24 15.25 -6.19 15.59
N VAL A 25 15.61 -4.94 15.33
CA VAL A 25 14.87 -4.08 14.40
C VAL A 25 15.16 -4.64 13.03
N GLY A 26 14.22 -5.41 12.49
CA GLY A 26 14.35 -5.94 11.14
C GLY A 26 14.64 -4.81 10.17
N GLN A 27 15.66 -4.98 9.34
CA GLN A 27 16.05 -4.00 8.34
C GLN A 27 14.89 -3.85 7.35
N VAL A 28 14.48 -2.60 7.12
CA VAL A 28 13.45 -2.27 6.14
C VAL A 28 14.12 -1.44 5.05
N THR A 29 14.18 -1.98 3.85
CA THR A 29 14.79 -1.30 2.70
C THR A 29 13.72 -0.88 1.70
N TYR A 30 13.87 0.32 1.13
CA TYR A 30 13.00 0.83 0.08
C TYR A 30 13.68 0.65 -1.27
N VAL A 31 13.20 -0.30 -2.07
CA VAL A 31 13.65 -0.46 -3.45
C VAL A 31 12.53 -0.01 -4.37
N LEU A 32 12.74 1.06 -5.14
CA LEU A 32 11.72 1.59 -6.06
C LEU A 32 10.37 1.84 -5.32
N ARG A 33 10.39 2.45 -4.14
CA ARG A 33 9.19 2.66 -3.27
C ARG A 33 8.46 1.38 -2.82
N VAL A 34 9.02 0.20 -3.07
CA VAL A 34 8.57 -1.07 -2.49
C VAL A 34 9.28 -1.26 -1.15
N THR A 35 8.51 -1.59 -0.13
CA THR A 35 9.04 -1.88 1.22
C THR A 35 9.37 -3.35 1.29
N VAL A 36 10.66 -3.68 1.38
CA VAL A 36 11.17 -5.05 1.59
C VAL A 36 11.62 -5.15 3.04
N ASN A 37 11.07 -6.10 3.78
CA ASN A 37 11.53 -6.42 5.13
C ASN A 37 12.27 -7.77 5.13
N ASP A 38 13.01 -8.04 6.21
CA ASP A 38 13.82 -9.25 6.37
C ASP A 38 13.02 -10.56 6.26
N GLN A 39 11.69 -10.50 6.42
CA GLN A 39 10.78 -11.64 6.32
C GLN A 39 10.12 -11.75 4.93
N LEU A 40 10.46 -10.86 3.99
CA LEU A 40 9.78 -10.66 2.69
C LEU A 40 8.24 -10.63 2.79
N THR A 41 7.71 -10.12 3.90
CA THR A 41 6.26 -9.99 4.09
C THR A 41 5.76 -8.67 3.53
N TRP A 42 4.75 -8.76 2.68
CA TRP A 42 4.18 -7.59 2.01
C TRP A 42 3.16 -6.82 2.85
N LYS A 43 2.91 -7.23 4.10
CA LYS A 43 1.90 -6.63 4.98
C LYS A 43 2.12 -5.13 5.18
N GLN A 44 3.37 -4.73 5.45
CA GLN A 44 3.72 -3.32 5.64
C GLN A 44 3.55 -2.53 4.34
N HIS A 45 3.98 -3.10 3.22
CA HIS A 45 3.81 -2.50 1.90
C HIS A 45 2.32 -2.29 1.56
N ILE A 46 1.49 -3.33 1.68
CA ILE A 46 0.03 -3.22 1.43
C ILE A 46 -0.62 -2.18 2.33
N THR A 47 -0.27 -2.18 3.62
CA THR A 47 -0.79 -1.20 4.57
C THR A 47 -0.40 0.23 4.16
N ALA A 48 0.85 0.45 3.75
CA ALA A 48 1.33 1.74 3.28
C ALA A 48 0.61 2.16 1.99
N THR A 49 0.45 1.26 1.02
CA THR A 49 -0.28 1.51 -0.23
C THR A 49 -1.73 1.88 0.03
N VAL A 50 -2.46 1.09 0.83
CA VAL A 50 -3.86 1.39 1.18
C VAL A 50 -3.99 2.74 1.90
N ARG A 51 -3.05 3.08 2.79
CA ARG A 51 -3.01 4.40 3.45
C ARG A 51 -2.75 5.53 2.46
N ALA A 52 -1.84 5.35 1.50
CA ALA A 52 -1.58 6.34 0.46
C ALA A 52 -2.82 6.58 -0.42
N GLU A 53 -3.52 5.51 -0.80
CA GLU A 53 -4.76 5.63 -1.60
C GLU A 53 -5.94 6.24 -0.82
N ALA A 54 -5.93 6.18 0.51
CA ALA A 54 -7.00 6.75 1.33
C ALA A 54 -7.13 8.27 1.12
N TYR A 55 -6.02 9.00 0.94
CA TYR A 55 -6.05 10.42 0.61
C TYR A 55 -6.69 10.68 -0.76
N ARG A 56 -6.38 9.84 -1.76
CA ARG A 56 -6.97 9.97 -3.10
C ARG A 56 -8.46 9.63 -3.10
N LEU A 57 -8.91 8.67 -2.30
CA LEU A 57 -10.33 8.41 -2.08
C LEU A 57 -11.04 9.59 -1.42
N TYR A 58 -10.39 10.27 -0.47
CA TYR A 58 -10.92 11.50 0.12
C TYR A 58 -11.08 12.61 -0.93
N MET A 59 -10.07 12.83 -1.77
CA MET A 59 -10.16 13.77 -2.90
C MET A 59 -11.30 13.39 -3.86
N LEU A 60 -11.42 12.12 -4.22
CA LEU A 60 -12.50 11.63 -5.09
C LEU A 60 -13.88 11.92 -4.49
N ARG A 61 -14.03 11.74 -3.17
CA ARG A 61 -15.26 12.10 -2.45
C ARG A 61 -15.54 13.59 -2.50
N ARG A 62 -14.51 14.42 -2.34
CA ARG A 62 -14.64 15.88 -2.43
C ARG A 62 -15.08 16.31 -3.83
N LEU A 63 -14.50 15.76 -4.89
CA LEU A 63 -14.93 16.00 -6.26
C LEU A 63 -16.40 15.58 -6.46
N LYS A 64 -16.81 14.41 -5.96
CA LYS A 64 -18.21 13.98 -6.01
C LYS A 64 -19.15 14.99 -5.35
N SER A 65 -18.77 15.54 -4.18
CA SER A 65 -19.58 16.55 -3.49
C SER A 65 -19.70 17.89 -4.22
N LEU A 66 -18.76 18.18 -5.14
CA LEU A 66 -18.81 19.36 -6.00
C LEU A 66 -19.67 19.14 -7.26
N GLY A 67 -20.33 17.99 -7.38
CA GLY A 67 -21.21 17.69 -8.52
C GLY A 67 -20.49 17.14 -9.75
N THR A 68 -19.22 16.72 -9.63
CA THR A 68 -18.48 16.15 -10.76
C THR A 68 -19.22 14.94 -11.37
N PRO A 69 -19.36 14.87 -12.70
CA PRO A 69 -20.00 13.76 -13.39
C PRO A 69 -19.34 12.40 -13.11
N THR A 70 -20.15 11.34 -13.17
CA THR A 70 -19.70 9.96 -12.90
C THR A 70 -18.54 9.52 -13.78
N GLU A 71 -18.57 9.82 -15.09
CA GLU A 71 -17.49 9.43 -16.02
C GLU A 71 -16.17 10.16 -15.71
N GLU A 72 -16.21 11.43 -15.31
CA GLU A 72 -15.01 12.16 -14.90
C GLU A 72 -14.42 11.59 -13.61
N LEU A 73 -15.26 11.26 -12.63
CA LEU A 73 -14.81 10.61 -11.39
C LEU A 73 -14.21 9.23 -11.64
N LYS A 74 -14.78 8.46 -12.57
CA LYS A 74 -14.21 7.21 -13.05
C LYS A 74 -12.85 7.45 -13.71
N GLY A 75 -12.72 8.49 -14.53
CA GLY A 75 -11.45 8.92 -15.10
C GLY A 75 -10.41 9.18 -14.01
N VAL A 76 -10.75 9.95 -12.98
CA VAL A 76 -9.88 10.21 -11.81
C VAL A 76 -9.48 8.93 -11.09
N HIS A 77 -10.41 7.98 -10.90
CA HIS A 77 -10.08 6.69 -10.31
C HIS A 77 -9.08 5.91 -11.17
N LEU A 78 -9.28 5.85 -12.48
CA LEU A 78 -8.41 5.14 -13.42
C LEU A 78 -7.01 5.76 -13.52
N THR A 79 -6.88 7.09 -13.41
CA THR A 79 -5.61 7.79 -13.59
C THR A 79 -4.82 7.99 -12.30
N PHE A 80 -5.48 8.18 -11.15
CA PHE A 80 -4.77 8.51 -9.91
C PHE A 80 -4.78 7.39 -8.87
N ILE A 81 -5.83 6.57 -8.80
CA ILE A 81 -5.96 5.54 -7.76
C ILE A 81 -5.46 4.20 -8.29
N LEU A 82 -5.94 3.79 -9.46
CA LEU A 82 -5.65 2.48 -10.02
C LEU A 82 -4.14 2.24 -10.24
N PRO A 83 -3.33 3.21 -10.73
CA PRO A 83 -1.89 2.99 -10.88
C PRO A 83 -1.18 2.75 -9.55
N GLY A 84 -1.63 3.37 -8.46
CA GLY A 84 -1.10 3.13 -7.12
C GLY A 84 -1.39 1.72 -6.63
N LEU A 85 -2.59 1.21 -6.91
CA LEU A 85 -2.98 -0.18 -6.58
C LEU A 85 -2.25 -1.22 -7.43
N MET A 86 -1.92 -0.87 -8.67
CA MET A 86 -1.20 -1.73 -9.63
C MET A 86 0.33 -1.61 -9.50
N TYR A 87 0.83 -0.71 -8.65
CA TYR A 87 2.25 -0.38 -8.59
C TYR A 87 3.10 -1.55 -8.10
N ALA A 88 4.23 -1.79 -8.78
CA ALA A 88 5.20 -2.85 -8.47
C ALA A 88 4.58 -4.26 -8.34
N LEU A 89 3.35 -4.45 -8.82
CA LEU A 89 2.60 -5.68 -8.70
C LEU A 89 3.38 -6.94 -9.12
N PRO A 90 4.13 -6.95 -10.24
CA PRO A 90 5.04 -8.06 -10.59
C PRO A 90 5.93 -8.59 -9.45
N ALA A 91 6.36 -7.72 -8.54
CA ALA A 91 7.32 -8.06 -7.50
C ALA A 91 6.71 -8.78 -6.29
N TRP A 92 5.42 -8.56 -6.00
CA TRP A 92 4.81 -9.01 -4.73
C TRP A 92 3.47 -9.74 -4.89
N SER A 93 2.83 -9.67 -6.05
CA SER A 93 1.48 -10.22 -6.22
C SER A 93 1.35 -11.73 -6.08
N SER A 94 2.38 -12.50 -6.43
CA SER A 94 2.43 -13.96 -6.22
C SER A 94 2.51 -14.32 -4.73
N CYS A 95 3.03 -13.43 -3.89
CA CYS A 95 3.27 -13.64 -2.47
C CYS A 95 2.14 -13.07 -1.57
N LEU A 96 1.05 -12.58 -2.17
CA LEU A 96 -0.06 -12.02 -1.40
C LEU A 96 -1.00 -13.08 -0.87
N THR A 97 -1.35 -12.95 0.41
CA THR A 97 -2.48 -13.67 1.01
C THR A 97 -3.81 -13.14 0.48
N ASP A 98 -4.86 -13.95 0.56
CA ASP A 98 -6.20 -13.54 0.12
C ASP A 98 -6.71 -12.31 0.90
N THR A 99 -6.37 -12.21 2.19
CA THR A 99 -6.69 -11.04 3.01
C THR A 99 -6.06 -9.77 2.44
N GLN A 100 -4.79 -9.82 2.02
CA GLN A 100 -4.10 -8.67 1.43
C GLN A 100 -4.68 -8.30 0.07
N ARG A 101 -5.01 -9.29 -0.77
CA ARG A 101 -5.73 -9.06 -2.05
C ARG A 101 -7.06 -8.36 -1.79
N GLN A 102 -7.80 -8.81 -0.78
CA GLN A 102 -9.08 -8.22 -0.40
C GLN A 102 -8.93 -6.79 0.13
N GLN A 103 -7.84 -6.48 0.85
CA GLN A 103 -7.54 -5.11 1.29
C GLN A 103 -7.39 -4.14 0.12
N LEU A 104 -6.67 -4.55 -0.94
CA LEU A 104 -6.53 -3.75 -2.16
C LEU A 104 -7.85 -3.63 -2.93
N GLU A 105 -8.56 -4.75 -3.11
CA GLU A 105 -9.87 -4.75 -3.76
C GLU A 105 -10.87 -3.85 -3.01
N ASN A 106 -10.77 -3.76 -1.68
CA ASN A 106 -11.60 -2.86 -0.87
C ASN A 106 -11.36 -1.38 -1.18
N VAL A 107 -10.17 -0.98 -1.65
CA VAL A 107 -9.93 0.39 -2.12
C VAL A 107 -10.74 0.67 -3.38
N GLN A 108 -10.72 -0.25 -4.37
CA GLN A 108 -11.54 -0.13 -5.57
C GLN A 108 -13.04 -0.15 -5.24
N LYS A 109 -13.50 -1.05 -4.37
CA LYS A 109 -14.89 -1.07 -3.87
C LYS A 109 -15.30 0.27 -3.27
N ARG A 110 -14.44 0.88 -2.45
CA ARG A 110 -14.70 2.20 -1.85
C ARG A 110 -14.76 3.30 -2.91
N ALA A 111 -13.89 3.26 -3.92
CA ALA A 111 -13.96 4.20 -5.04
C ALA A 111 -15.30 4.07 -5.79
N CYS A 112 -15.71 2.84 -6.15
CA CYS A 112 -16.99 2.60 -6.81
C CYS A 112 -18.19 3.13 -6.01
N ARG A 113 -18.19 2.92 -4.68
CA ARG A 113 -19.23 3.47 -3.78
C ARG A 113 -19.28 4.99 -3.80
N ILE A 114 -18.12 5.64 -3.82
CA ILE A 114 -18.05 7.11 -3.89
C ILE A 114 -18.56 7.61 -5.25
N ILE A 115 -18.14 6.99 -6.35
CA ILE A 115 -18.48 7.40 -7.71
C ILE A 115 -20.00 7.28 -7.95
N LEU A 116 -20.58 6.12 -7.62
CA LEU A 116 -21.99 5.83 -7.85
C LEU A 116 -22.91 6.46 -6.79
N GLY A 117 -22.43 6.67 -5.56
CA GLY A 117 -23.22 7.27 -4.49
C GLY A 117 -24.53 6.52 -4.27
N PRO A 118 -25.70 7.19 -4.32
CA PRO A 118 -27.01 6.54 -4.17
C PRO A 118 -27.30 5.43 -5.19
N ALA A 119 -26.68 5.46 -6.38
CA ALA A 119 -26.86 4.43 -7.40
C ALA A 119 -26.02 3.16 -7.13
N TYR A 120 -25.22 3.12 -6.07
CA TYR A 120 -24.45 1.94 -5.69
C TYR A 120 -25.36 0.87 -5.09
N THR A 121 -25.33 -0.33 -5.65
CA THR A 121 -26.11 -1.49 -5.16
C THR A 121 -25.19 -2.57 -4.59
N ASN A 122 -24.44 -3.23 -5.46
CA ASN A 122 -23.44 -4.23 -5.12
C ASN A 122 -22.17 -4.03 -5.97
N TYR A 123 -21.09 -4.73 -5.62
CA TYR A 123 -19.81 -4.50 -6.26
C TYR A 123 -19.79 -4.95 -7.73
N ASP A 124 -20.38 -6.10 -8.04
CA ASP A 124 -20.40 -6.61 -9.42
C ASP A 124 -21.20 -5.69 -10.35
N HIS A 125 -22.36 -5.22 -9.90
CA HIS A 125 -23.14 -4.24 -10.64
C HIS A 125 -22.37 -2.92 -10.82
N ALA A 126 -21.63 -2.48 -9.80
CA ALA A 126 -20.80 -1.29 -9.91
C ALA A 126 -19.67 -1.44 -10.93
N LEU A 127 -19.04 -2.62 -11.01
CA LEU A 127 -18.03 -2.91 -12.01
C LEU A 127 -18.61 -2.89 -13.43
N THR A 128 -19.79 -3.49 -13.63
CA THR A 128 -20.49 -3.45 -14.92
C THR A 128 -20.87 -2.03 -15.32
N ASN A 129 -21.49 -1.27 -14.40
CA ASN A 129 -21.94 0.10 -14.66
C ASN A 129 -20.78 1.04 -15.00
N LEU A 130 -19.67 0.93 -14.25
CA LEU A 130 -18.48 1.75 -14.50
C LEU A 130 -17.57 1.18 -15.60
N ASN A 131 -17.90 0.02 -16.19
CA ASN A 131 -17.05 -0.72 -17.12
C ASN A 131 -15.61 -0.91 -16.58
N LEU A 132 -15.51 -1.40 -15.34
CA LEU A 132 -14.24 -1.64 -14.65
C LEU A 132 -14.00 -3.15 -14.46
N PRO A 133 -12.78 -3.66 -14.72
CA PRO A 133 -12.43 -5.01 -14.32
C PRO A 133 -12.19 -5.07 -12.80
N ARG A 134 -12.37 -6.26 -12.22
CA ARG A 134 -11.89 -6.55 -10.86
C ARG A 134 -10.39 -6.29 -10.76
N LEU A 135 -9.93 -5.76 -9.62
CA LEU A 135 -8.52 -5.49 -9.41
C LEU A 135 -7.71 -6.80 -9.47
N SER A 136 -8.25 -7.88 -8.88
CA SER A 136 -7.67 -9.23 -8.99
C SER A 136 -7.47 -9.71 -10.43
N ASN A 137 -8.38 -9.37 -11.35
CA ASN A 137 -8.25 -9.73 -12.77
C ASN A 137 -7.10 -8.93 -13.42
N LYS A 138 -7.01 -7.62 -13.16
CA LYS A 138 -5.88 -6.82 -13.63
C LYS A 138 -4.56 -7.35 -13.08
N HIS A 139 -4.57 -7.79 -11.82
CA HIS A 139 -3.37 -8.35 -11.19
C HIS A 139 -2.88 -9.61 -11.90
N ARG A 140 -3.81 -10.54 -12.16
CA ARG A 140 -3.54 -11.78 -12.87
C ARG A 140 -3.05 -11.51 -14.29
N GLU A 141 -3.68 -10.59 -15.01
CA GLU A 141 -3.27 -10.23 -16.37
C GLU A 141 -1.84 -9.68 -16.43
N ALA A 142 -1.50 -8.76 -15.51
CA ALA A 142 -0.16 -8.20 -15.43
C ALA A 142 0.90 -9.26 -15.12
N LEU A 143 0.61 -10.20 -14.22
CA LEU A 143 1.48 -11.34 -13.92
C LEU A 143 1.68 -12.26 -15.13
N LEU A 144 0.62 -12.61 -15.84
CA LEU A 144 0.71 -13.43 -17.03
C LEU A 144 1.52 -12.75 -18.14
N LYS A 145 1.33 -11.44 -18.31
CA LYS A 145 2.11 -10.64 -19.26
C LYS A 145 3.60 -10.65 -18.91
N LEU A 146 3.93 -10.47 -17.63
CA LEU A 146 5.31 -10.57 -17.14
C LEU A 146 5.90 -11.95 -17.42
N GLY A 147 5.19 -13.03 -17.05
CA GLY A 147 5.66 -14.40 -17.24
C GLY A 147 5.93 -14.73 -18.70
N ARG A 148 5.01 -14.35 -19.61
CA ARG A 148 5.20 -14.51 -21.06
C ARG A 148 6.44 -13.76 -21.55
N ASN A 149 6.60 -12.50 -21.14
CA ASN A 149 7.76 -11.70 -21.51
C ASN A 149 9.07 -12.33 -21.00
N LEU A 150 9.05 -12.89 -19.79
CA LEU A 150 10.22 -13.54 -19.18
C LEU A 150 10.64 -14.80 -19.96
N LEU A 151 9.68 -15.62 -20.40
CA LEU A 151 9.92 -16.83 -21.19
C LEU A 151 10.49 -16.55 -22.59
N CYS A 152 10.07 -15.43 -23.19
CA CYS A 152 10.55 -14.98 -24.50
C CYS A 152 11.89 -14.23 -24.44
N HIS A 153 12.30 -13.74 -23.27
CA HIS A 153 13.49 -12.91 -23.16
C HIS A 153 14.76 -13.76 -22.95
N LEU A 154 15.55 -13.91 -24.03
CA LEU A 154 16.80 -14.70 -24.06
C LEU A 154 17.75 -14.41 -22.89
N ARG A 155 17.88 -13.15 -22.47
CA ARG A 155 18.79 -12.77 -21.36
C ARG A 155 18.30 -13.20 -19.99
N LEU A 156 17.02 -13.48 -19.80
CA LEU A 156 16.46 -13.82 -18.47
C LEU A 156 16.09 -15.31 -18.35
N ARG A 157 16.13 -16.06 -19.46
CA ARG A 157 15.88 -17.51 -19.45
C ARG A 157 16.79 -18.28 -18.50
N HIS A 158 18.04 -17.87 -18.35
CA HIS A 158 18.98 -18.54 -17.45
C HIS A 158 18.60 -18.44 -15.96
N LEU A 159 17.72 -17.48 -15.59
CA LEU A 159 17.21 -17.32 -14.22
C LEU A 159 16.02 -18.23 -13.92
N LEU A 160 15.45 -18.88 -14.95
CA LEU A 160 14.34 -19.81 -14.79
C LEU A 160 14.84 -21.25 -14.63
N PRO A 161 14.13 -22.09 -13.84
CA PRO A 161 14.47 -23.51 -13.75
C PRO A 161 14.48 -24.16 -15.14
N GLN A 162 15.54 -24.88 -15.47
CA GLN A 162 15.64 -25.63 -16.72
C GLN A 162 14.80 -26.91 -16.59
N GLY A 163 13.52 -26.86 -16.95
CA GLY A 163 12.64 -28.03 -16.80
C GLY A 163 11.16 -27.84 -17.15
N PHE A 164 10.82 -26.89 -18.01
CA PHE A 164 9.47 -26.76 -18.59
C PHE A 164 9.55 -26.58 -20.11
#